data_AF-A0A3B0BF95-F1
#
_entry.id   AF-A0A3B0BF95-F1
#
_cell.length_a   1.000
_cell.length_b   1.000
_cell.length_c   1.000
_cell.angle_alpha   90.00
_cell.angle_beta   90.00
_cell.angle_gamma   90.00
#
_symmetry.space_group_name_H-M   'P 1'
#
loop_
_entity.id
_entity.type
_entity.pdbx_description
1 polymer ?
#
loop_
_entity_poly.entity_id
_entity_poly.type
_entity_poly.pdbx_seq_one_letter_code
_entity_poly.pdbx_strand_id
1 'polypeptide(L)'
;MRAYASWWASPEAGGPTGPVVYALVASGIAYVIIKHNLMGLCMMSFFFAIRKDVVYAFDTANPDGCHGWKAMQDLLSGVVVSLLISLVGFCSLFLSLSVRQVSWTAPFLLLFLLCVPLFLLLPVALLRSGTKRYREQEIARLRSCFAELRQRAVPGSLEQFEIARAERREIAVIREGRVQLFPVKEMVATVSVYVGSVVTTILGIFNR
;
A
#
# COMPACT_ATOMS: atom_id res chain seq x y z
N MET A 1 2.99 -25.99 -26.43
CA MET A 1 3.29 -27.40 -26.11
C MET A 1 4.78 -27.75 -26.03
N ARG A 2 5.73 -26.96 -26.55
CA ARG A 2 7.18 -27.26 -26.46
C ARG A 2 7.81 -27.12 -25.06
N ALA A 3 7.19 -26.41 -24.11
CA ALA A 3 7.74 -26.24 -22.76
C ALA A 3 7.86 -27.57 -21.99
N TYR A 4 6.91 -28.49 -22.18
CA TYR A 4 6.91 -29.84 -21.60
C TYR A 4 7.90 -30.79 -22.29
N ALA A 5 8.57 -30.38 -23.37
CA ALA A 5 9.62 -31.19 -23.99
C ALA A 5 10.98 -31.05 -23.26
N SER A 6 11.09 -30.13 -22.31
CA SER A 6 12.32 -29.96 -21.52
C SER A 6 12.41 -31.04 -20.43
N TRP A 7 13.62 -31.57 -20.24
CA TRP A 7 13.90 -32.69 -19.32
C TRP A 7 13.48 -32.40 -17.87
N TRP A 8 13.42 -31.13 -17.47
CA TRP A 8 13.04 -30.73 -16.12
C TRP A 8 11.52 -30.52 -15.95
N ALA A 9 10.74 -30.44 -17.04
CA ALA A 9 9.33 -30.08 -17.02
C ALA A 9 8.37 -31.24 -17.34
N SER A 10 8.87 -32.40 -17.74
CA SER A 10 8.06 -33.60 -18.02
C SER A 10 8.59 -34.84 -17.31
N PRO A 11 7.72 -35.62 -16.64
CA PRO A 11 8.07 -36.94 -16.12
C PRO A 11 8.56 -37.90 -17.22
N GLU A 12 8.05 -37.72 -18.45
CA GLU A 12 8.35 -38.58 -19.60
C GLU A 12 9.73 -38.27 -20.20
N ALA A 13 10.18 -37.00 -20.14
CA ALA A 13 11.45 -36.57 -20.74
C ALA A 13 12.65 -36.67 -19.80
N GLY A 14 12.44 -36.54 -18.48
CA GLY A 14 13.52 -36.49 -17.48
C GLY A 14 13.52 -37.62 -16.47
N GLY A 15 12.64 -38.62 -16.60
CA GLY A 15 12.47 -39.67 -15.59
C GLY A 15 12.11 -39.10 -14.20
N PRO A 16 12.52 -39.73 -13.09
CA PRO A 16 12.11 -39.33 -11.75
C PRO A 16 12.64 -37.97 -11.29
N THR A 17 13.69 -37.43 -11.95
CA THR A 17 14.25 -36.11 -11.61
C THR A 17 13.35 -34.95 -12.04
N GLY A 18 12.57 -35.10 -13.12
CA GLY A 18 11.65 -34.06 -13.60
C GLY A 18 10.58 -33.69 -12.55
N PRO A 19 9.82 -34.66 -12.02
CA PRO A 19 8.84 -34.43 -10.97
C PRO A 19 9.43 -33.79 -9.70
N VAL A 20 10.64 -34.16 -9.30
CA VAL A 20 11.32 -33.60 -8.12
C VAL A 20 11.65 -32.12 -8.34
N VAL A 21 12.27 -31.78 -9.48
CA VAL A 21 12.58 -30.38 -9.83
C VAL A 21 11.30 -29.56 -9.94
N TYR A 22 10.27 -30.10 -10.59
CA TYR A 22 8.97 -29.45 -10.69
C TYR A 22 8.34 -29.18 -9.31
N ALA A 23 8.35 -30.18 -8.42
CA ALA A 23 7.83 -30.03 -7.07
C ALA A 23 8.61 -28.98 -6.26
N LEU A 24 9.94 -28.93 -6.38
CA LEU A 24 10.78 -27.92 -5.73
C LEU A 24 10.47 -26.51 -6.24
N VAL A 25 10.36 -26.31 -7.56
CA VAL A 25 10.02 -25.01 -8.16
C VAL A 25 8.61 -24.58 -7.75
N ALA A 26 7.62 -25.47 -7.84
CA ALA A 26 6.25 -25.21 -7.41
C ALA A 26 6.18 -24.85 -5.92
N SER A 27 6.92 -25.56 -5.07
CA SER A 27 7.00 -25.27 -3.63
C SER A 27 7.65 -23.91 -3.38
N GLY A 28 8.71 -23.56 -4.13
CA GLY A 28 9.36 -22.25 -4.04
C GLY A 28 8.41 -21.12 -4.42
N ILE A 29 7.66 -21.27 -5.51
CA ILE A 29 6.65 -20.29 -5.95
C ILE A 29 5.55 -20.15 -4.89
N ALA A 30 5.01 -21.27 -4.40
CA ALA A 30 4.00 -21.27 -3.35
C ALA A 30 4.51 -20.59 -2.07
N TYR A 31 5.74 -20.88 -1.64
CA TYR A 31 6.38 -20.24 -0.50
C TYR A 31 6.47 -18.72 -0.67
N VAL A 32 6.92 -18.26 -1.84
CA VAL A 32 7.00 -16.82 -2.16
C VAL A 32 5.61 -16.18 -2.06
N ILE A 33 4.59 -16.78 -2.68
CA ILE A 33 3.21 -16.29 -2.64
C ILE A 33 2.69 -16.20 -1.20
N ILE A 34 2.88 -17.24 -0.40
CA ILE A 34 2.44 -17.26 1.00
C ILE A 34 3.14 -16.16 1.79
N LYS A 35 4.45 -15.99 1.60
CA LYS A 35 5.23 -14.94 2.27
C LYS A 35 4.73 -13.53 1.92
N HIS A 36 4.38 -13.28 0.66
CA HIS A 36 3.85 -11.99 0.22
C HIS A 36 2.48 -11.71 0.84
N ASN A 37 1.58 -12.70 0.86
CA ASN A 37 0.27 -12.56 1.52
C ASN A 37 0.41 -12.36 3.03
N LEU A 38 1.32 -13.09 3.68
CA LEU A 38 1.59 -12.93 5.10
C LEU A 38 2.12 -11.53 5.41
N MET A 39 3.02 -10.98 4.60
CA MET A 39 3.50 -9.60 4.76
C MET A 39 2.34 -8.60 4.66
N GLY A 40 1.45 -8.76 3.67
CA GLY A 40 0.25 -7.92 3.54
C GLY A 40 -0.65 -7.98 4.76
N LEU A 41 -0.91 -9.18 5.28
CA LEU A 41 -1.67 -9.38 6.52
C LEU A 41 -0.99 -8.75 7.74
N CYS A 42 0.31 -9.01 7.95
CA CYS A 42 1.07 -8.43 9.05
C CYS A 42 1.03 -6.90 9.02
N MET A 43 1.18 -6.30 7.84
CA MET A 43 1.10 -4.85 7.67
C MET A 43 -0.30 -4.32 7.98
N MET A 44 -1.35 -4.98 7.49
CA MET A 44 -2.73 -4.60 7.79
C MET A 44 -3.03 -4.70 9.29
N SER A 45 -2.61 -5.79 9.93
CA SER A 45 -2.71 -5.97 11.37
C SER A 45 -1.94 -4.92 12.14
N PHE A 46 -0.73 -4.56 11.69
CA PHE A 46 0.07 -3.48 12.27
C PHE A 46 -0.69 -2.15 12.21
N PHE A 47 -1.10 -1.69 11.02
CA PHE A 47 -1.87 -0.45 10.89
C PHE A 47 -3.17 -0.46 11.67
N PHE A 48 -3.84 -1.60 11.71
CA PHE A 48 -5.06 -1.75 12.50
C PHE A 48 -4.77 -1.61 13.99
N ALA A 49 -3.70 -2.23 14.51
CA ALA A 49 -3.29 -2.11 15.90
C ALA A 49 -2.89 -0.66 16.25
N ILE A 50 -2.00 -0.06 15.47
CA ILE A 50 -1.44 1.27 15.77
C ILE A 50 -2.42 2.43 15.51
N ARG A 51 -3.60 2.17 14.92
CA ARG A 51 -4.56 3.22 14.55
C ARG A 51 -5.04 4.10 15.71
N LYS A 52 -4.90 3.62 16.95
CA LYS A 52 -5.32 4.35 18.16
C LYS A 52 -4.15 4.87 19.00
N ASP A 53 -2.96 4.27 18.85
CA ASP A 53 -1.85 4.49 19.77
C ASP A 53 -0.80 5.46 19.22
N VAL A 54 -0.70 5.58 17.89
CA VAL A 54 0.31 6.43 17.25
C VAL A 54 -0.24 7.83 16.99
N VAL A 55 0.45 8.83 17.54
CA VAL A 55 0.26 10.24 17.19
C VAL A 55 0.92 10.46 15.83
N TYR A 56 0.08 10.63 14.81
CA TYR A 56 0.47 10.91 13.43
C TYR A 56 0.94 12.36 13.28
N ALA A 57 2.03 12.71 13.97
CA ALA A 57 2.58 14.05 13.99
C ALA A 57 3.12 14.46 12.62
N PHE A 58 3.05 15.77 12.36
CA PHE A 58 3.57 16.37 11.14
C PHE A 58 4.79 17.19 11.55
N ASP A 59 5.98 16.71 11.21
CA ASP A 59 7.21 17.43 11.51
C ASP A 59 7.45 18.46 10.41
N THR A 60 7.04 19.70 10.66
CA THR A 60 7.24 20.82 9.74
C THR A 60 8.68 21.29 9.68
N ALA A 61 9.52 20.92 10.68
CA ALA A 61 10.93 21.26 10.70
C ALA A 61 11.78 20.29 9.87
N ASN A 62 11.24 19.12 9.53
CA ASN A 62 11.96 18.13 8.74
C ASN A 62 12.06 18.57 7.25
N PRO A 63 13.29 18.72 6.70
CA PRO A 63 13.51 19.15 5.32
C PRO A 63 13.28 18.07 4.27
N ASP A 64 12.91 16.84 4.67
CA ASP A 64 12.71 15.69 3.77
C ASP A 64 11.54 15.84 2.78
N GLY A 65 10.74 16.91 2.90
CA GLY A 65 9.54 17.15 2.08
C GLY A 65 8.41 16.15 2.34
N CYS A 66 8.60 15.23 3.29
CA CYS A 66 7.67 14.19 3.70
C CYS A 66 7.19 14.39 5.14
N HIS A 67 7.70 15.41 5.84
CA HIS A 67 7.27 15.82 7.18
C HIS A 67 7.41 14.70 8.23
N GLY A 68 8.46 13.89 8.10
CA GLY A 68 8.72 12.72 8.96
C GLY A 68 8.02 11.43 8.52
N TRP A 69 7.29 11.43 7.40
CA TRP A 69 6.56 10.26 6.90
C TRP A 69 7.34 9.40 5.91
N LYS A 70 8.59 9.75 5.60
CA LYS A 70 9.37 9.05 4.58
C LYS A 70 9.50 7.55 4.84
N ALA A 71 9.81 7.14 6.07
CA ALA A 71 9.90 5.73 6.43
C ALA A 71 8.57 4.97 6.23
N MET A 72 7.44 5.64 6.45
CA MET A 72 6.12 5.08 6.22
C MET A 72 5.83 4.93 4.73
N GLN A 73 6.20 5.93 3.91
CA GLN A 73 6.12 5.85 2.45
C GLN A 73 6.98 4.71 1.91
N ASP A 74 8.23 4.60 2.35
CA ASP A 74 9.16 3.55 1.90
C ASP A 74 8.62 2.14 2.23
N LEU A 75 8.06 1.96 3.43
CA LEU A 75 7.42 0.72 3.84
C LEU A 75 6.18 0.40 2.99
N LEU A 76 5.30 1.40 2.77
CA LEU A 76 4.12 1.26 1.94
C LEU A 76 4.49 0.91 0.49
N SER A 77 5.41 1.65 -0.13
CA SER A 77 5.88 1.42 -1.49
C SER A 77 6.53 0.05 -1.64
N GLY A 78 7.30 -0.41 -0.66
CA GLY A 78 7.85 -1.78 -0.63
C GLY A 78 6.76 -2.85 -0.70
N VAL A 79 5.67 -2.67 0.03
CA VAL A 79 4.53 -3.61 -0.01
C VAL A 79 3.75 -3.51 -1.31
N VAL A 80 3.58 -2.31 -1.89
CA VAL A 80 2.94 -2.15 -3.20
C VAL A 80 3.73 -2.88 -4.28
N VAL A 81 5.05 -2.69 -4.34
CA VAL A 81 5.93 -3.36 -5.31
C VAL A 81 5.85 -4.87 -5.15
N SER A 82 5.91 -5.35 -3.92
CA SER A 82 5.76 -6.77 -3.55
C SER A 82 4.42 -7.37 -4.06
N LEU A 83 3.31 -6.67 -3.85
CA LEU A 83 1.99 -7.09 -4.33
C LEU A 83 1.92 -7.09 -5.87
N LEU A 84 2.50 -6.10 -6.55
CA LEU A 84 2.52 -6.04 -8.01
C LEU A 84 3.34 -7.19 -8.62
N ILE A 85 4.50 -7.50 -8.06
CA ILE A 85 5.32 -8.65 -8.51
C ILE A 85 4.53 -9.95 -8.35
N SER A 86 3.84 -10.11 -7.22
CA SER A 86 2.99 -11.28 -6.98
C SER A 86 1.84 -11.36 -7.98
N LEU A 87 1.21 -10.24 -8.31
CA LEU A 87 0.14 -10.17 -9.31
C LEU A 87 0.62 -10.58 -10.70
N VAL A 88 1.75 -10.06 -11.15
CA VAL A 88 2.33 -10.42 -12.45
C VAL A 88 2.65 -11.93 -12.48
N GLY A 89 3.21 -12.46 -11.39
CA GLY A 89 3.46 -13.89 -11.23
C GLY A 89 2.18 -14.72 -11.33
N PHE A 90 1.13 -14.34 -10.60
CA PHE A 90 -0.17 -15.02 -10.63
C PHE A 90 -0.84 -14.97 -12.01
N CYS A 91 -0.88 -13.79 -12.63
CA CYS A 91 -1.42 -13.60 -13.98
C CYS A 91 -0.70 -14.50 -15.00
N SER A 92 0.63 -14.58 -14.91
CA SER A 92 1.45 -15.44 -15.78
C SER A 92 1.16 -16.94 -15.58
N LEU A 93 0.94 -17.37 -14.33
CA LEU A 93 0.54 -18.73 -14.02
C LEU A 93 -0.85 -19.05 -14.60
N PHE A 94 -1.82 -18.16 -14.47
CA PHE A 94 -3.16 -18.34 -15.04
C PHE A 94 -3.15 -18.41 -16.56
N LEU A 95 -2.36 -17.55 -17.19
CA LEU A 95 -2.10 -17.64 -18.63
C LEU A 95 -1.35 -18.93 -19.01
N SER A 96 -0.81 -19.71 -18.09
CA SER A 96 -0.17 -21.00 -18.42
C SER A 96 -1.13 -22.19 -18.29
N LEU A 97 -2.30 -22.01 -17.66
CA LEU A 97 -3.28 -23.07 -17.41
C LEU A 97 -4.20 -23.32 -18.62
N SER A 98 -4.67 -24.57 -18.77
CA SER A 98 -5.74 -24.91 -19.72
C SER A 98 -7.09 -24.34 -19.26
N VAL A 99 -8.03 -24.11 -20.19
CA VAL A 99 -9.37 -23.56 -19.88
C VAL A 99 -10.09 -24.36 -18.78
N ARG A 100 -9.96 -25.70 -18.81
CA ARG A 100 -10.51 -26.59 -17.78
C ARG A 100 -9.89 -26.34 -16.40
N GLN A 101 -8.59 -26.08 -16.31
CA GLN A 101 -7.91 -25.79 -15.03
C GLN A 101 -8.23 -24.37 -14.54
N VAL A 102 -8.42 -23.42 -15.46
CA VAL A 102 -8.82 -22.05 -15.13
C VAL A 102 -10.15 -22.03 -14.38
N SER A 103 -11.16 -22.80 -14.79
CA SER A 103 -12.46 -22.79 -14.09
C SER A 103 -12.37 -23.24 -12.62
N TRP A 104 -11.55 -24.25 -12.31
CA TRP A 104 -11.32 -24.70 -10.93
C TRP A 104 -10.50 -23.70 -10.11
N THR A 105 -9.60 -22.97 -10.75
CA THR A 105 -8.69 -22.03 -10.08
C THR A 105 -9.23 -20.59 -10.03
N ALA A 106 -10.25 -20.28 -10.82
CA ALA A 106 -10.84 -18.94 -10.96
C ALA A 106 -11.24 -18.28 -9.62
N PRO A 107 -11.81 -18.99 -8.62
CA PRO A 107 -12.12 -18.39 -7.32
C PRO A 107 -10.88 -17.82 -6.62
N PHE A 108 -9.72 -18.48 -6.75
CA PHE A 108 -8.47 -18.01 -6.17
C PHE A 108 -7.93 -16.77 -6.90
N LEU A 109 -8.06 -16.71 -8.22
CA LEU A 109 -7.73 -15.50 -8.98
C LEU A 109 -8.60 -14.34 -8.54
N LEU A 110 -9.91 -14.55 -8.45
CA LEU A 110 -10.86 -13.52 -8.04
C LEU A 110 -10.55 -13.03 -6.63
N LEU A 111 -10.30 -13.94 -5.68
CA LEU A 111 -9.89 -13.59 -4.33
C LEU A 111 -8.60 -12.76 -4.33
N PHE A 112 -7.58 -13.18 -5.08
CA PHE A 112 -6.32 -12.46 -5.19
C PHE A 112 -6.51 -11.05 -5.77
N LEU A 113 -7.28 -10.94 -6.85
CA LEU A 113 -7.62 -9.66 -7.48
C LEU A 113 -8.40 -8.73 -6.54
N LEU A 114 -9.20 -9.27 -5.61
CA LEU A 114 -9.88 -8.48 -4.58
C LEU A 114 -8.95 -8.12 -3.40
N CYS A 115 -8.01 -8.99 -3.05
CA CYS A 115 -7.05 -8.75 -1.97
C CYS A 115 -6.08 -7.60 -2.27
N VAL A 116 -5.58 -7.49 -3.51
CA VAL A 116 -4.65 -6.41 -3.91
C VAL A 116 -5.21 -5.01 -3.63
N PRO A 117 -6.38 -4.59 -4.15
CA PRO A 117 -6.94 -3.29 -3.85
C PRO A 117 -7.29 -3.15 -2.37
N LEU A 118 -7.70 -4.21 -1.68
CA LEU A 118 -7.96 -4.17 -0.24
C LEU A 118 -6.69 -3.83 0.56
N PHE A 119 -5.58 -4.49 0.26
CA PHE A 119 -4.28 -4.25 0.90
C PHE A 119 -3.68 -2.88 0.59
N LEU A 120 -4.05 -2.27 -0.54
CA LEU A 120 -3.66 -0.90 -0.88
C LEU A 120 -4.57 0.15 -0.23
N LEU A 121 -5.88 -0.05 -0.32
CA LEU A 121 -6.86 0.95 0.09
C LEU A 121 -7.02 1.04 1.61
N LEU A 122 -6.95 -0.08 2.33
CA LEU A 122 -7.21 -0.05 3.78
C LEU A 122 -6.14 0.71 4.56
N PRO A 123 -4.82 0.50 4.36
CA PRO A 123 -3.80 1.29 5.08
C PRO A 123 -3.93 2.77 4.76
N VAL A 124 -4.20 3.12 3.50
CA VAL A 124 -4.43 4.51 3.08
C VAL A 124 -5.65 5.10 3.77
N ALA A 125 -6.76 4.37 3.83
CA ALA A 125 -7.98 4.83 4.49
C ALA A 125 -7.76 5.03 6.00
N LEU A 126 -7.07 4.09 6.65
CA LEU A 126 -6.74 4.17 8.08
C LEU A 126 -5.84 5.37 8.38
N LEU A 127 -4.79 5.59 7.58
CA LEU A 127 -3.88 6.72 7.73
C LEU A 127 -4.56 8.06 7.45
N ARG A 128 -5.44 8.13 6.44
CA ARG A 128 -6.26 9.34 6.18
C ARG A 128 -7.19 9.66 7.35
N SER A 129 -7.79 8.64 7.96
CA SER A 129 -8.63 8.82 9.14
C SER A 129 -7.81 9.31 10.34
N GLY A 130 -6.65 8.70 10.59
CA GLY A 130 -5.75 9.07 11.68
C GLY A 130 -5.21 10.49 11.54
N THR A 131 -4.73 10.86 10.35
CA THR A 131 -4.21 12.21 10.06
C THR A 131 -5.30 13.29 10.20
N LYS A 132 -6.54 13.00 9.78
CA LYS A 132 -7.66 13.93 9.99
C LYS A 132 -7.90 14.18 11.48
N ARG A 133 -7.96 13.12 12.29
CA ARG A 133 -8.14 13.23 13.75
C ARG A 133 -7.00 14.00 14.41
N TYR A 134 -5.77 13.70 14.02
CA TYR A 134 -4.60 14.42 14.52
C TYR A 134 -4.68 15.92 14.20
N ARG A 135 -5.01 16.31 12.96
CA ARG A 135 -5.17 17.71 12.59
C ARG A 135 -6.25 18.41 13.42
N GLU A 136 -7.39 17.76 13.63
CA GLU A 136 -8.48 18.32 14.45
C GLU A 136 -8.04 18.53 15.90
N GLN A 137 -7.34 17.55 16.49
CA GLN A 137 -6.80 17.62 17.85
C GLN A 137 -5.72 18.70 17.99
N GLU A 138 -4.79 18.78 17.04
CA GLU A 138 -3.68 19.74 17.11
C GLU A 138 -4.16 21.17 16.87
N ILE A 139 -5.13 21.38 15.97
CA ILE A 139 -5.78 22.70 15.82
C ILE A 139 -6.52 23.09 17.10
N ALA A 140 -7.22 22.16 17.75
CA ALA A 140 -7.89 22.44 19.03
C ALA A 140 -6.88 22.81 20.12
N ARG A 141 -5.77 22.06 20.23
CA ARG A 141 -4.68 22.32 21.16
C ARG A 141 -4.05 23.70 20.93
N LEU A 142 -3.72 24.04 19.69
CA LEU A 142 -3.17 25.35 19.35
C LEU A 142 -4.13 26.47 19.70
N ARG A 143 -5.43 26.32 19.39
CA ARG A 143 -6.45 27.31 19.77
C ARG A 143 -6.50 27.53 21.28
N SER A 144 -6.39 26.47 22.08
CA SER A 144 -6.33 26.59 23.54
C SER A 144 -5.07 27.34 24.00
N CYS A 145 -3.89 27.01 23.47
CA CYS A 145 -2.64 27.74 23.78
C CYS A 145 -2.72 29.22 23.39
N PHE A 146 -3.21 29.53 22.18
CA PHE A 146 -3.36 30.91 21.72
C PHE A 146 -4.46 31.67 22.48
N ALA A 147 -5.50 31.00 22.98
CA ALA A 147 -6.50 31.60 23.83
C ALA A 147 -5.90 32.05 25.18
N GLU A 148 -5.05 31.22 25.79
CA GLU A 148 -4.32 31.59 27.02
C GLU A 148 -3.38 32.77 26.79
N LEU A 149 -2.64 32.79 25.67
CA LEU A 149 -1.78 33.93 25.30
C LEU A 149 -2.59 35.21 25.10
N ARG A 150 -3.75 35.11 24.43
CA ARG A 150 -4.64 36.26 24.20
C ARG A 150 -5.23 36.82 25.49
N GLN A 151 -5.48 35.98 26.51
CA GLN A 151 -5.95 36.43 27.82
C GLN A 151 -4.89 37.23 28.60
N ARG A 152 -3.60 36.97 28.34
CA ARG A 152 -2.48 37.69 28.97
C ARG A 152 -2.14 38.98 28.25
N ALA A 153 -2.44 39.08 26.95
CA ALA A 153 -2.18 40.27 26.16
C ALA A 153 -3.17 41.40 26.47
N VAL A 154 -2.69 42.64 26.42
CA VAL A 154 -3.54 43.83 26.61
C VAL A 154 -4.52 43.94 25.44
N PRO A 155 -5.84 44.08 25.67
CA PRO A 155 -6.83 44.24 24.61
C PRO A 155 -6.51 45.44 23.71
N GLY A 156 -6.52 45.23 22.39
CA GLY A 156 -6.24 46.27 21.38
C GLY A 156 -4.75 46.54 21.13
N SER A 157 -3.84 45.83 21.80
CA SER A 157 -2.39 45.97 21.58
C SER A 157 -1.93 45.34 20.26
N LEU A 158 -0.81 45.82 19.72
CA LEU A 158 -0.12 45.21 18.58
C LEU A 158 0.21 43.73 18.83
N GLU A 159 0.61 43.39 20.06
CA GLU A 159 0.88 42.03 20.49
C GLU A 159 -0.33 41.11 20.26
N GLN A 160 -1.54 41.58 20.58
CA GLN A 160 -2.76 40.81 20.32
C GLN A 160 -2.99 40.51 18.83
N PHE A 161 -2.67 41.46 17.95
CA PHE A 161 -2.74 41.27 16.50
C PHE A 161 -1.67 40.29 16.00
N GLU A 162 -0.45 40.37 16.53
CA GLU A 162 0.64 39.43 16.22
C GLU A 162 0.30 38.00 16.63
N ILE A 163 -0.24 37.82 17.84
CA ILE A 163 -0.74 36.53 18.35
C ILE A 163 -1.83 35.98 17.41
N ALA A 164 -2.81 36.80 17.00
CA ALA A 164 -3.86 36.37 16.08
C ALA A 164 -3.33 36.02 14.69
N ARG A 165 -2.30 36.73 14.20
CA ARG A 165 -1.63 36.44 12.93
C ARG A 165 -0.85 35.14 12.99
N ALA A 166 -0.11 34.91 14.08
CA ALA A 166 0.63 33.69 14.35
C ALA A 166 -0.32 32.48 14.43
N GLU A 167 -1.42 32.59 15.18
CA GLU A 167 -2.45 31.54 15.26
C GLU A 167 -2.96 31.14 13.88
N ARG A 168 -3.34 32.12 13.05
CA ARG A 168 -3.84 31.85 11.68
C ARG A 168 -2.79 31.15 10.81
N ARG A 169 -1.53 31.57 10.93
CA ARG A 169 -0.42 30.99 10.17
C ARG A 169 -0.18 29.54 10.55
N GLU A 170 -0.07 29.24 11.84
CA GLU A 170 0.16 27.88 12.34
C GLU A 170 -1.00 26.94 12.00
N ILE A 171 -2.25 27.40 12.17
CA ILE A 171 -3.43 26.62 11.78
C ILE A 171 -3.48 26.38 10.27
N ALA A 172 -3.10 27.37 9.46
CA ALA A 172 -3.06 27.22 8.01
C ALA A 172 -2.04 26.15 7.59
N VAL A 173 -0.84 26.15 8.17
CA VAL A 173 0.20 25.15 7.91
C VAL A 173 -0.29 23.73 8.22
N ILE A 174 -0.93 23.52 9.37
CA ILE A 174 -1.46 22.19 9.74
C ILE A 174 -2.64 21.77 8.86
N ARG A 175 -3.49 22.73 8.49
CA ARG A 175 -4.67 22.46 7.64
C ARG A 175 -4.26 22.11 6.21
N GLU A 176 -3.27 22.79 5.68
CA GLU A 176 -2.78 22.62 4.31
C GLU A 176 -1.75 21.50 4.18
N GLY A 177 -1.06 21.14 5.28
CA GLY A 177 -0.08 20.07 5.33
C GLY A 177 -0.68 18.72 4.92
N ARG A 178 -0.50 18.31 3.67
CA ARG A 178 -0.98 17.03 3.13
C ARG A 178 0.11 15.97 3.27
N VAL A 179 -0.19 14.90 4.01
CA VAL A 179 0.62 13.68 3.96
C VAL A 179 0.41 13.07 2.57
N GLN A 180 1.42 13.15 1.71
CA GLN A 180 1.46 12.33 0.51
C GLN A 180 1.89 10.93 0.94
N LEU A 181 1.01 9.94 0.86
CA LEU A 181 1.35 8.56 1.22
C LEU A 181 2.04 7.82 0.08
N PHE A 182 1.72 8.21 -1.15
CA PHE A 182 2.32 7.70 -2.37
C PHE A 182 2.56 8.87 -3.31
N PRO A 183 3.72 8.93 -3.97
CA PRO A 183 3.90 9.86 -5.06
C PRO A 183 3.00 9.44 -6.23
N VAL A 184 2.37 10.42 -6.90
CA VAL A 184 1.37 10.17 -7.96
C VAL A 184 1.88 9.22 -9.04
N LYS A 185 3.17 9.34 -9.40
CA LYS A 185 3.85 8.46 -10.36
C LYS A 185 3.79 6.97 -9.98
N GLU A 186 3.95 6.64 -8.70
CA GLU A 186 3.91 5.25 -8.22
C GLU A 186 2.49 4.71 -8.22
N MET A 187 1.51 5.54 -7.87
CA MET A 187 0.10 5.17 -7.92
C MET A 187 -0.34 4.90 -9.37
N VAL A 188 0.05 5.76 -10.32
CA VAL A 188 -0.23 5.56 -11.75
C VAL A 188 0.43 4.28 -12.25
N ALA A 189 1.72 4.07 -11.96
CA ALA A 189 2.42 2.84 -12.36
C ALA A 189 1.75 1.59 -11.78
N THR A 190 1.37 1.62 -10.50
CA THR A 190 0.68 0.52 -9.81
C THR A 190 -0.65 0.19 -10.49
N VAL A 191 -1.47 1.20 -10.76
CA VAL A 191 -2.77 1.02 -11.43
C VAL A 191 -2.57 0.50 -12.85
N SER A 192 -1.61 1.04 -13.61
CA SER A 192 -1.31 0.59 -14.97
C SER A 192 -0.86 -0.87 -15.02
N VAL A 193 0.06 -1.29 -14.14
CA VAL A 193 0.51 -2.68 -14.04
C VAL A 193 -0.63 -3.60 -13.62
N TYR A 194 -1.46 -3.17 -12.65
CA TYR A 194 -2.61 -3.93 -12.19
C TYR A 194 -3.62 -4.16 -13.32
N VAL A 195 -4.11 -3.07 -13.93
CA VAL A 195 -5.12 -3.12 -14.99
C VAL A 195 -4.57 -3.87 -16.21
N GLY A 196 -3.34 -3.59 -16.62
CA GLY A 196 -2.69 -4.26 -17.74
C GLY A 196 -2.59 -5.77 -17.53
N SER A 197 -2.15 -6.21 -16.34
CA SER A 197 -2.03 -7.64 -16.01
C SER A 197 -3.40 -8.33 -16.00
N VAL A 198 -4.41 -7.71 -15.41
CA VAL A 198 -5.78 -8.23 -15.34
C VAL A 198 -6.38 -8.35 -16.74
N VAL A 199 -6.34 -7.28 -17.54
CA VAL A 199 -6.92 -7.25 -18.89
C VAL A 199 -6.22 -8.27 -19.79
N THR A 200 -4.89 -8.34 -19.75
CA THR A 200 -4.12 -9.32 -20.53
C THR A 200 -4.49 -10.75 -20.15
N THR A 201 -4.68 -11.02 -18.85
CA THR A 201 -5.09 -12.34 -18.36
C THR A 201 -6.49 -12.70 -18.85
N ILE A 202 -7.45 -11.78 -18.73
CA ILE A 202 -8.83 -11.99 -19.17
C ILE A 202 -8.90 -12.25 -20.68
N LEU A 203 -8.26 -11.41 -21.49
CA LEU A 203 -8.22 -11.57 -22.95
C LEU A 203 -7.53 -12.89 -23.36
N GLY A 204 -6.44 -13.24 -22.68
CA GLY A 204 -5.71 -14.48 -22.93
C GLY A 204 -6.51 -15.75 -22.59
N ILE A 205 -7.45 -15.66 -21.63
CA ILE A 205 -8.37 -16.76 -21.31
C ILE A 205 -9.46 -16.89 -22.40
N PHE A 206 -10.02 -15.78 -22.89
CA PHE A 206 -11.08 -15.81 -23.91
C PHE A 206 -10.59 -16.20 -25.32
N ASN A 207 -9.31 -15.98 -25.62
CA ASN A 207 -8.73 -16.32 -26.92
C ASN A 207 -8.25 -17.79 -27.03
N ARG A 208 -8.52 -18.63 -26.03
CA ARG A 208 -8.14 -20.06 -25.98
C ARG A 208 -9.33 -20.98 -26.19
#